data_AF-A0A960U3W0-F1
#
_entry.id   AF-A0A960U3W0-F1
#
_cell.length_a   1.000
_cell.length_b   1.000
_cell.length_c   1.000
_cell.angle_alpha   90.00
_cell.angle_beta   90.00
_cell.angle_gamma   90.00
#
_symmetry.space_group_name_H-M   'P 1'
#
loop_
_entity.id
_entity.type
_entity.pdbx_description
1 polymer ?
#
loop_
_entity_poly.entity_id
_entity_poly.type
_entity_poly.pdbx_seq_one_letter_code
_entity_poly.pdbx_strand_id
1 'polypeptide(L)'
;ALLLRAVTAPLRQIVKNAGDEPSVVLDKVKGGKGNFGYNAATGEYVDMVEQGIIDPAKVTRSALQAAGSVAGLMITTECMISDIPEEKPAAPDMGGMGGMGGMGGMM
;
A
#
# COMPACT_ATOMS: atom_id res chain seq x y z
N ALA A 1 1.83 20.64 11.21
CA ALA A 1 1.02 20.93 10.00
C ALA A 1 1.11 19.84 8.92
N LEU A 2 2.30 19.30 8.60
CA LEU A 2 2.49 18.33 7.51
C LEU A 2 1.71 17.01 7.70
N LEU A 3 1.73 16.42 8.90
CA LEU A 3 0.98 15.19 9.21
C LEU A 3 -0.53 15.37 8.96
N LEU A 4 -1.12 16.45 9.47
CA LEU A 4 -2.54 16.77 9.30
C LEU A 4 -2.92 16.94 7.82
N ARG A 5 -2.00 17.44 6.98
CA ARG A 5 -2.21 17.47 5.53
C ARG A 5 -2.11 16.07 4.92
N ALA A 6 -1.12 15.27 5.31
CA ALA A 6 -0.90 13.93 4.78
C ALA A 6 -2.11 12.99 5.02
N VAL A 7 -2.73 13.05 6.21
CA VAL A 7 -3.91 12.22 6.53
C VAL A 7 -5.15 12.56 5.72
N THR A 8 -5.15 13.65 4.95
CA THR A 8 -6.24 13.96 3.99
C THR A 8 -6.11 13.20 2.67
N ALA A 9 -4.94 12.61 2.38
CA ALA A 9 -4.68 11.94 1.12
C ALA A 9 -5.61 10.75 0.83
N PRO A 10 -5.96 9.88 1.80
CA PRO A 10 -6.88 8.76 1.55
C PRO A 10 -8.26 9.22 1.07
N LEU A 11 -8.87 10.21 1.76
CA LEU A 11 -10.15 10.78 1.32
C LEU A 11 -10.03 11.36 -0.09
N ARG A 12 -8.98 12.16 -0.34
CA ARG A 12 -8.77 12.76 -1.67
C ARG A 12 -8.64 11.71 -2.76
N GLN A 13 -7.95 10.61 -2.48
CA GLN A 13 -7.78 9.52 -3.43
C GLN A 13 -9.11 8.80 -3.71
N ILE A 14 -9.92 8.54 -2.68
CA ILE A 14 -11.25 7.94 -2.82
C ILE A 14 -12.13 8.83 -3.70
N VAL A 15 -12.21 10.13 -3.40
CA VAL A 15 -13.02 11.09 -4.16
C VAL A 15 -12.55 11.19 -5.62
N LYS A 16 -11.22 11.25 -5.84
CA LYS A 16 -10.67 11.25 -7.20
C LYS A 16 -11.03 9.97 -7.97
N ASN A 17 -11.00 8.82 -7.31
CA ASN A 17 -11.37 7.54 -7.93
C ASN A 17 -12.88 7.47 -8.26
N ALA A 18 -13.71 8.20 -7.51
CA ALA A 18 -15.14 8.35 -7.81
C ALA A 18 -15.44 9.36 -8.93
N GLY A 19 -14.43 10.13 -9.37
CA GLY A 19 -14.57 11.11 -10.46
C GLY A 19 -14.93 12.54 -9.99
N ASP A 20 -15.02 12.76 -8.70
CA ASP A 20 -15.38 14.05 -8.10
C ASP A 20 -14.15 14.91 -7.75
N GLU A 21 -14.38 16.21 -7.47
CA GLU A 21 -13.30 17.15 -7.12
C GLU A 21 -12.87 16.99 -5.64
N PRO A 22 -11.65 16.47 -5.36
CA PRO A 22 -11.21 16.14 -4.01
C PRO A 22 -11.16 17.30 -3.03
N SER A 23 -10.86 18.50 -3.53
CA SER A 23 -10.68 19.68 -2.68
C SER A 23 -12.02 20.18 -2.13
N VAL A 24 -13.08 20.14 -2.94
CA VAL A 24 -14.44 20.54 -2.56
C VAL A 24 -14.99 19.59 -1.50
N VAL A 25 -14.86 18.28 -1.72
CA VAL A 25 -15.35 17.27 -0.77
C VAL A 25 -14.61 17.34 0.55
N LEU A 26 -13.28 17.46 0.51
CA LEU A 26 -12.46 17.56 1.73
C LEU A 26 -12.86 18.75 2.60
N ASP A 27 -13.03 19.94 1.99
CA ASP A 27 -13.40 21.14 2.75
C ASP A 27 -14.78 21.00 3.38
N LYS A 28 -15.75 20.43 2.66
CA LYS A 28 -17.08 20.19 3.19
C LYS A 28 -17.09 19.18 4.34
N VAL A 29 -16.38 18.05 4.20
CA VAL A 29 -16.22 17.05 5.28
C VAL A 29 -15.54 17.64 6.50
N LYS A 30 -14.49 18.45 6.33
CA LYS A 30 -13.80 19.14 7.44
C LYS A 30 -14.69 20.12 8.21
N GLY A 31 -15.66 20.74 7.54
CA GLY A 31 -16.64 21.62 8.18
C GLY A 31 -17.69 20.88 9.02
N GLY A 32 -17.83 19.56 8.82
CA GLY A 32 -18.72 18.72 9.60
C GLY A 32 -18.18 18.32 10.97
N LYS A 33 -18.98 17.57 11.72
CA LYS A 33 -18.63 17.03 13.04
C LYS A 33 -19.14 15.59 13.17
N GLY A 34 -18.53 14.84 14.09
CA GLY A 34 -18.96 13.46 14.38
C GLY A 34 -18.84 12.57 13.15
N ASN A 35 -19.94 11.91 12.79
CA ASN A 35 -19.99 10.92 11.73
C ASN A 35 -20.24 11.51 10.34
N PHE A 36 -20.26 12.83 10.20
CA PHE A 36 -20.48 13.48 8.91
C PHE A 36 -19.36 13.11 7.92
N GLY A 37 -19.74 12.54 6.77
CA GLY A 37 -18.80 12.11 5.74
C GLY A 37 -19.38 12.16 4.33
N TYR A 38 -18.65 11.56 3.40
CA TYR A 38 -18.98 11.53 1.98
C TYR A 38 -19.14 10.10 1.49
N ASN A 39 -20.29 9.78 0.93
CA ASN A 39 -20.54 8.52 0.27
C ASN A 39 -20.06 8.61 -1.19
N ALA A 40 -18.89 8.06 -1.47
CA ALA A 40 -18.29 8.09 -2.80
C ALA A 40 -19.02 7.25 -3.87
N ALA A 41 -19.96 6.38 -3.46
CA ALA A 41 -20.78 5.63 -4.42
C ALA A 41 -21.97 6.44 -4.95
N THR A 42 -22.49 7.38 -4.16
CA THR A 42 -23.68 8.18 -4.50
C THR A 42 -23.39 9.67 -4.70
N GLY A 43 -22.26 10.16 -4.21
CA GLY A 43 -21.91 11.58 -4.22
C GLY A 43 -22.56 12.40 -3.10
N GLU A 44 -23.17 11.75 -2.12
CA GLU A 44 -23.94 12.41 -1.07
C GLU A 44 -23.17 12.57 0.24
N TYR A 45 -23.52 13.60 1.00
CA TYR A 45 -22.99 13.82 2.34
C TYR A 45 -23.96 13.26 3.37
N VAL A 46 -23.47 12.35 4.20
CA VAL A 46 -24.32 11.50 5.04
C VAL A 46 -23.73 11.33 6.44
N ASP A 47 -24.55 10.86 7.38
CA ASP A 47 -24.03 10.21 8.58
C ASP A 47 -23.49 8.83 8.18
N MET A 48 -22.18 8.66 8.29
CA MET A 48 -21.48 7.45 7.86
C MET A 48 -21.86 6.22 8.69
N VAL A 49 -22.26 6.42 9.95
CA VAL A 49 -22.66 5.32 10.85
C VAL A 49 -24.08 4.88 10.52
N GLU A 50 -25.01 5.81 10.32
CA GLU A 50 -26.39 5.48 9.93
C GLU A 50 -26.44 4.77 8.57
N GLN A 51 -25.57 5.15 7.64
CA GLN A 51 -25.41 4.50 6.33
C GLN A 51 -24.60 3.19 6.37
N GLY A 52 -24.07 2.80 7.54
CA GLY A 52 -23.29 1.57 7.70
C GLY A 52 -21.89 1.61 7.05
N ILE A 53 -21.40 2.79 6.68
CA ILE A 53 -20.04 3.00 6.13
C ILE A 53 -19.07 3.17 7.31
N ILE A 54 -18.78 2.06 7.99
CA ILE A 54 -18.01 2.04 9.23
C ILE A 54 -16.68 1.32 9.00
N ASP A 55 -15.60 1.91 9.50
CA ASP A 55 -14.27 1.28 9.51
C ASP A 55 -13.93 0.85 10.96
N PRO A 56 -13.48 -0.40 11.20
CA PRO A 56 -13.10 -0.83 12.53
C PRO A 56 -11.91 0.00 13.05
N ALA A 57 -12.01 0.49 14.29
CA ALA A 57 -10.95 1.32 14.89
C ALA A 57 -9.55 0.69 14.86
N LYS A 58 -9.48 -0.66 14.86
CA LYS A 58 -8.21 -1.39 14.70
C LYS A 58 -7.54 -1.10 13.37
N VAL A 59 -8.30 -1.06 12.26
CA VAL A 59 -7.79 -0.87 10.90
C VAL A 59 -7.13 0.50 10.78
N THR A 60 -7.85 1.56 11.12
CA THR A 60 -7.35 2.94 11.04
C THR A 60 -6.11 3.13 11.93
N ARG A 61 -6.14 2.60 13.16
CA ARG A 61 -5.00 2.68 14.08
C ARG A 61 -3.76 1.96 13.55
N SER A 62 -3.92 0.71 13.09
CA SER A 62 -2.79 -0.06 12.56
C SER A 62 -2.21 0.56 11.28
N ALA A 63 -3.06 1.13 10.42
CA ALA A 63 -2.63 1.79 9.21
C ALA A 63 -1.75 3.01 9.51
N LEU A 64 -2.17 3.86 10.45
CA LEU A 64 -1.38 5.02 10.88
C LEU A 64 -0.06 4.62 11.54
N GLN A 65 -0.07 3.59 12.38
CA GLN A 65 1.14 3.10 13.04
C GLN A 65 2.14 2.52 12.05
N ALA A 66 1.69 1.69 11.11
CA ALA A 66 2.53 1.12 10.06
C ALA A 66 3.08 2.22 9.13
N ALA A 67 2.25 3.17 8.71
CA ALA A 67 2.67 4.30 7.90
C ALA A 67 3.72 5.16 8.61
N GLY A 68 3.53 5.45 9.89
CA GLY A 68 4.51 6.17 10.71
C GLY A 68 5.84 5.43 10.84
N SER A 69 5.79 4.10 11.02
CA SER A 69 6.98 3.25 11.09
C SER A 69 7.80 3.30 9.79
N VAL A 70 7.14 3.10 8.64
CA VAL A 70 7.80 3.16 7.33
C VAL A 70 8.32 4.57 7.03
N ALA A 71 7.54 5.62 7.31
CA ALA A 71 7.98 6.99 7.11
C ALA A 71 9.21 7.33 7.96
N GLY A 72 9.25 6.86 9.21
CA GLY A 72 10.41 7.00 10.09
C GLY A 72 11.65 6.36 9.49
N LEU A 73 11.55 5.10 9.07
CA LEU A 73 12.65 4.38 8.40
C LEU A 73 13.13 5.14 7.16
N MET A 74 12.23 5.58 6.29
CA MET A 74 12.57 6.25 5.03
C MET A 74 13.27 7.59 5.27
N ILE A 75 12.86 8.37 6.27
CA ILE A 75 13.47 9.67 6.57
C ILE A 75 14.88 9.53 7.13
N THR A 76 15.17 8.45 7.85
CA THR A 76 16.50 8.20 8.45
C THR A 76 17.42 7.38 7.55
N THR A 77 16.93 6.87 6.42
CA THR A 77 17.73 6.07 5.49
C THR A 77 18.47 7.00 4.53
N GLU A 78 19.79 7.13 4.70
CA GLU A 78 20.61 8.00 3.85
C GLU A 78 21.06 7.32 2.55
N CYS A 79 21.29 6.00 2.58
CA CYS A 79 21.66 5.23 1.39
C CYS A 79 21.12 3.80 1.44
N MET A 80 20.92 3.22 0.25
CA MET A 80 20.57 1.82 0.07
C MET A 80 21.61 1.20 -0.85
N ILE A 81 22.19 0.07 -0.42
CA ILE A 81 23.14 -0.71 -1.21
C ILE A 81 22.44 -1.99 -1.64
N SER A 82 22.49 -2.30 -2.93
CA SER A 82 21.96 -3.54 -3.49
C SER A 82 22.98 -4.16 -4.44
N ASP A 83 23.07 -5.49 -4.43
CA ASP A 83 23.87 -6.22 -5.39
C ASP A 83 23.23 -6.17 -6.79
N ILE A 84 24.07 -6.14 -7.82
CA ILE A 84 23.63 -6.25 -9.20
C ILE A 84 23.14 -7.69 -9.41
N PRO A 85 21.95 -7.90 -10.00
CA PRO A 85 21.49 -9.25 -10.32
C PRO A 85 22.52 -9.99 -11.18
N GLU A 86 23.03 -11.12 -10.67
CA GLU A 86 23.92 -11.97 -11.44
C GLU A 86 23.13 -12.74 -12.50
N GLU A 87 23.59 -12.70 -13.75
CA GLU A 87 23.15 -13.66 -14.75
C GLU A 87 23.67 -15.04 -14.34
N LYS A 88 22.83 -15.82 -13.67
CA LYS A 88 23.10 -17.25 -13.48
C LYS A 88 23.13 -17.89 -14.86
N PRO A 89 24.20 -18.63 -15.23
CA PRO A 89 24.20 -19.43 -16.44
C PRO A 89 22.91 -20.26 -16.45
N ALA A 90 22.17 -20.23 -17.56
CA ALA A 90 21.08 -21.17 -17.77
C ALA A 90 21.64 -22.55 -17.44
N ALA A 91 21.10 -23.20 -16.39
CA ALA A 91 21.50 -24.55 -16.05
C ALA A 91 21.36 -25.35 -17.35
N PRO A 92 22.42 -26.00 -17.85
CA PRO A 92 22.33 -26.73 -19.10
C PRO A 92 21.18 -27.72 -18.96
N ASP A 93 20.28 -27.67 -19.94
CA ASP A 93 19.17 -28.61 -20.05
C ASP A 93 19.77 -30.02 -20.00
N MET A 94 19.57 -30.72 -18.88
CA MET A 94 20.00 -32.11 -18.71
C MET A 94 19.10 -33.07 -19.52
N GLY A 95 18.35 -32.57 -20.51
CA GLY A 95 17.73 -33.35 -21.55
C GLY A 95 18.71 -33.65 -22.68
N GLY A 96 19.57 -34.68 -22.53
CA GLY A 96 20.28 -35.18 -23.73
C GLY A 96 21.44 -36.15 -23.57
N MET A 97 22.02 -36.37 -22.39
CA MET A 97 23.18 -37.27 -22.29
C MET A 97 22.75 -38.70 -21.95
N GLY A 98 22.23 -39.38 -22.97
CA GLY A 98 22.25 -40.84 -23.00
C GLY A 98 23.70 -41.34 -22.99
N GLY A 99 23.94 -42.36 -22.17
CA GLY A 99 24.97 -43.39 -22.40
C GLY A 99 26.44 -42.99 -22.23
N MET A 100 26.94 -43.04 -21.00
CA MET A 100 28.31 -43.49 -20.67
C MET A 100 28.32 -43.72 -19.14
N GLY A 101 28.28 -44.94 -18.62
CA GLY A 101 29.32 -45.95 -18.81
C GLY A 101 30.36 -45.84 -17.68
N GLY A 102 30.08 -46.52 -16.56
CA GLY A 102 31.02 -47.13 -15.61
C GLY A 102 32.25 -46.37 -15.11
N MET A 103 32.28 -46.07 -13.80
CA MET A 103 33.40 -46.27 -12.84
C MET A 103 32.88 -45.71 -11.50
N GLY A 104 32.60 -46.48 -10.45
CA GLY A 104 33.59 -47.28 -9.73
C GLY A 104 34.25 -46.43 -8.64
N GLY A 105 33.58 -46.38 -7.48
CA GLY A 105 34.04 -46.03 -6.12
C GLY A 105 35.28 -45.16 -5.86
N MET A 106 35.13 -44.16 -5.00
CA MET A 106 35.96 -44.02 -3.79
C MET A 106 35.25 -43.11 -2.76
N MET A 107 35.48 -43.44 -1.50
CA MET A 107 34.97 -42.88 -0.23
C MET A 107 34.64 -41.39 -0.20
#